data_AF-A0A939YTN0-F1
#
_entry.id   AF-A0A939YTN0-F1
#
_cell.length_a   1.000
_cell.length_b   1.000
_cell.length_c   1.000
_cell.angle_alpha   90.00
_cell.angle_beta   90.00
_cell.angle_gamma   90.00
#
_symmetry.space_group_name_H-M   'P 1'
#
loop_
_entity.id
_entity.type
_entity.pdbx_description
1 polymer ?
#
loop_
_entity_poly.entity_id
_entity_poly.type
_entity_poly.pdbx_seq_one_letter_code
_entity_poly.pdbx_strand_id
1 'polypeptide(L)' 'MKGFVGRILVYLIRGYQRYISPMHGPRCRYTPTCSQYAIEAIETHGAFKGS' A
#
# COMPACT_ATOMS: atom_id res chain seq x y z
N MET A 1 -4.93 -12.43 -10.62
CA MET A 1 -4.51 -13.54 -9.73
C MET A 1 -3.89 -12.92 -8.48
N LYS A 2 -4.53 -13.03 -7.30
CA LYS A 2 -3.98 -12.52 -6.03
C LYS A 2 -2.81 -13.42 -5.61
N GLY A 3 -1.61 -13.14 -6.11
CA GLY A 3 -0.41 -13.84 -5.68
C GLY A 3 -0.20 -13.67 -4.18
N PHE A 4 0.24 -14.72 -3.50
CA PHE A 4 0.56 -14.70 -2.06
C PHE A 4 1.45 -13.50 -1.69
N VAL A 5 2.40 -13.17 -2.56
CA VAL A 5 3.29 -12.01 -2.47
C VAL A 5 2.52 -10.69 -2.35
N GLY A 6 1.48 -10.47 -3.17
CA GLY A 6 0.70 -9.23 -3.14
C GLY A 6 -0.04 -9.02 -1.81
N ARG A 7 -0.55 -10.10 -1.20
CA ARG A 7 -1.16 -10.01 0.13
C ARG A 7 -0.15 -9.64 1.21
N ILE A 8 1.07 -10.16 1.15
CA ILE A 8 2.13 -9.81 2.11
C ILE A 8 2.48 -8.33 1.99
N LEU A 9 2.69 -7.82 0.77
CA LEU A 9 2.99 -6.40 0.57
C LEU A 9 1.86 -5.49 1.07
N VAL A 10 0.60 -5.80 0.76
CA VAL A 10 -0.54 -5.03 1.28
C VAL A 10 -0.59 -5.07 2.82
N TYR A 11 -0.29 -6.21 3.42
CA TYR A 11 -0.26 -6.33 4.89
C TYR A 11 0.86 -5.50 5.52
N LEU A 12 2.05 -5.45 4.91
CA LEU A 12 3.16 -4.60 5.32
C LEU A 12 2.79 -3.11 5.21
N ILE A 13 2.18 -2.69 4.11
CA ILE A 13 1.73 -1.30 3.90
C ILE A 13 0.68 -0.92 4.94
N ARG A 14 -0.29 -1.81 5.23
CA ARG A 14 -1.30 -1.56 6.28
C ARG A 14 -0.70 -1.54 7.68
N GLY A 15 0.27 -2.40 7.97
CA GLY A 15 1.04 -2.36 9.22
C GLY A 15 1.76 -1.01 9.37
N TYR A 16 2.45 -0.56 8.32
CA TYR A 16 3.08 0.76 8.30
C TYR A 16 2.06 1.88 8.52
N GLN A 17 0.90 1.83 7.87
CA GLN A 17 -0.17 2.81 8.10
C GLN A 17 -0.69 2.80 9.54
N ARG A 18 -0.80 1.63 10.18
CA ARG A 18 -1.33 1.50 11.55
C ARG A 18 -0.33 1.93 12.62
N TYR A 19 0.96 1.65 12.43
CA TYR A 19 1.98 1.87 13.46
C TYR A 19 2.80 3.15 13.23
N ILE A 20 3.08 3.51 11.97
CA ILE A 20 3.97 4.65 11.64
C ILE A 20 3.20 5.89 11.18
N SER A 21 2.12 5.72 10.41
CA SER A 21 1.30 6.87 9.98
C SER A 21 0.68 7.70 11.11
N PRO A 22 0.18 7.14 12.24
CA PRO A 22 -0.39 7.99 13.31
C PRO A 22 0.67 8.88 13.97
N MET A 23 1.94 8.46 14.00
CA MET A 23 3.02 9.31 14.49
C MET A 23 3.33 10.47 13.54
N HIS A 24 2.93 10.37 12.27
CA HIS A 24 3.30 11.32 11.24
C HIS A 24 2.23 12.38 10.92
N GLY A 25 1.00 12.26 11.45
CA GLY A 25 -0.10 13.17 11.12
C GLY A 25 -0.51 13.12 9.63
N PRO A 26 -1.57 13.83 9.21
CA PRO A 26 -2.01 13.87 7.82
C PRO A 26 -1.06 14.75 6.98
N ARG A 27 0.05 14.15 6.51
CA ARG A 27 1.05 14.83 5.65
C ARG A 27 0.84 14.63 4.15
N CYS A 28 -0.03 13.71 3.74
CA CYS A 28 -0.28 13.48 2.31
C CYS A 28 -1.08 14.65 1.71
N ARG A 29 -0.43 15.38 0.79
CA ARG A 29 -1.07 16.43 -0.02
C ARG A 29 -1.93 15.85 -1.15
N TYR A 30 -1.66 14.62 -1.56
CA TYR A 30 -2.32 13.94 -2.68
C TYR A 30 -3.31 12.88 -2.17
N THR A 31 -4.47 12.83 -2.82
CA THR A 31 -5.51 11.81 -2.62
C THR A 31 -5.76 11.11 -3.97
N PRO A 32 -5.73 9.76 -4.03
CA PRO A 32 -5.37 8.83 -2.96
C PRO A 32 -3.90 8.97 -2.52
N THR A 33 -3.60 8.56 -1.29
CA THR A 33 -2.22 8.59 -0.76
C THR A 33 -1.33 7.60 -1.52
N CYS A 34 -0.01 7.81 -1.52
CA CYS A 34 0.93 6.92 -2.19
C CYS A 34 0.79 5.46 -1.72
N SER A 35 0.48 5.26 -0.45
CA SER A 35 0.26 3.93 0.14
C SER A 35 -1.10 3.32 -0.26
N GLN A 36 -2.14 4.12 -0.47
CA GLN A 36 -3.40 3.65 -1.07
C GLN A 36 -3.21 3.26 -2.53
N TYR A 37 -2.54 4.12 -3.32
CA TYR A 37 -2.22 3.81 -4.72
C TYR A 37 -1.39 2.54 -4.85
N ALA A 38 -0.41 2.33 -3.96
CA ALA A 38 0.38 1.11 -3.95
C ALA A 38 -0.48 -0.14 -3.69
N ILE A 39 -1.45 -0.08 -2.77
CA ILE A 39 -2.38 -1.18 -2.50
C ILE A 39 -3.23 -1.46 -3.74
N GLU A 40 -3.82 -0.43 -4.35
CA GLU A 40 -4.67 -0.57 -5.54
C GLU A 40 -3.90 -1.13 -6.75
N ALA A 41 -2.65 -0.69 -6.94
CA ALA A 41 -1.77 -1.23 -7.97
C ALA A 41 -1.46 -2.72 -7.73
N ILE A 42 -1.17 -3.12 -6.50
CA ILE A 42 -0.92 -4.53 -6.15
C ILE A 42 -2.19 -5.38 -6.33
N GLU A 43 -3.36 -4.85 -6.00
CA GLU A 43 -4.64 -5.54 -6.16
C GLU A 43 -5.04 -5.70 -7.64
N THR A 44 -4.78 -4.68 -8.46
CA THR A 44 -5.17 -4.63 -9.87
C THR A 44 -4.17 -5.36 -10.78
N HIS A 45 -2.88 -5.21 -10.51
CA HIS A 45 -1.81 -5.69 -11.41
C HIS A 45 -1.02 -6.88 -10.86
N GLY A 46 -1.12 -7.15 -9.55
CA GLY A 46 -0.31 -8.17 -8.87
C GLY A 46 1.09 -7.66 -8.50
N ALA A 47 1.73 -8.31 -7.53
CA ALA A 47 3.01 -7.86 -6.98
C ALA A 47 4.19 -7.86 -7.96
N PHE A 48 4.08 -8.60 -9.07
CA PHE A 48 5.16 -8.76 -10.05
C PHE A 48 5.08 -7.78 -11.22
N LYS A 49 4.00 -6.99 -11.31
CA LYS A 49 3.87 -5.96 -12.33
C LYS A 49 4.29 -4.62 -11.72
N GLY A 50 5.55 -4.56 -11.30
CA GLY A 50 6.25 -3.30 -11.05
C GLY A 50 6.80 -2.79 -12.38
N SER A 51 6.67 -1.49 -12.62
CA SER A 51 7.09 -0.77 -13.84
C SER A 51 8.37 -1.29 -14.50
#